data_AF-A0A2A3DHL5-F1
#
_entry.id   AF-A0A2A3DHL5-F1
#
_cell.length_a   1.000
_cell.length_b   1.000
_cell.length_c   1.000
_cell.angle_alpha   90.00
_cell.angle_beta   90.00
_cell.angle_gamma   90.00
#
_symmetry.space_group_name_H-M   'P 1'
#
loop_
_entity.id
_entity.type
_entity.pdbx_description
1 polymer ?
#
loop_
_entity_poly.entity_id
_entity_poly.type
_entity_poly.pdbx_seq_one_letter_code
_entity_poly.pdbx_strand_id
1 'polypeptide(L)'
;MTSTNSSRLTFIVFTAGCIALALLLAYAPAGESAPKYVKGPAPQTLQPTRIAIDNEAHAIRFFVDGKQVALLDASGFKEEEATESTK
;
A
#
# COMPACT_ATOMS: atom_id res chain seq x y z
N MET A 1 9.44 -56.63 30.26
CA MET A 1 9.19 -56.02 28.93
C MET A 1 7.82 -55.34 28.99
N THR A 2 7.81 -54.02 29.06
CA THR A 2 6.63 -53.16 29.23
C THR A 2 6.43 -52.31 27.96
N SER A 3 5.18 -51.88 27.74
CA SER A 3 4.75 -50.83 26.80
C SER A 3 4.36 -51.22 25.35
N THR A 4 3.25 -51.94 25.18
CA THR A 4 2.47 -51.95 23.91
C THR A 4 1.21 -51.06 23.99
N ASN A 5 0.69 -50.76 25.19
CA ASN A 5 -0.52 -49.94 25.36
C ASN A 5 -0.30 -48.42 25.23
N SER A 6 0.91 -47.91 25.53
CA SER A 6 1.24 -46.48 25.46
C SER A 6 1.24 -45.95 24.01
N SER A 7 1.66 -46.78 23.06
CA SER A 7 1.73 -46.42 21.63
C SER A 7 0.33 -46.23 21.02
N ARG A 8 -0.59 -47.19 21.23
CA ARG A 8 -1.95 -47.13 20.66
C ARG A 8 -2.75 -45.94 21.16
N LEU A 9 -2.64 -45.61 22.45
CA LEU A 9 -3.33 -44.46 23.03
C LEU A 9 -2.89 -43.15 22.35
N THR A 10 -1.60 -43.01 22.09
CA THR A 10 -1.02 -41.82 21.43
C THR A 10 -1.51 -41.69 19.99
N PHE A 11 -1.58 -42.80 19.24
CA PHE A 11 -2.13 -42.81 17.89
C PHE A 11 -3.61 -42.44 17.85
N ILE A 12 -4.42 -42.91 18.80
CA ILE A 12 -5.86 -42.61 18.86
C ILE A 12 -6.10 -41.13 19.16
N VAL A 13 -5.36 -40.55 20.10
CA VAL A 13 -5.51 -39.12 20.44
C VAL A 13 -5.05 -38.24 19.28
N PHE A 14 -3.98 -38.63 18.59
CA PHE A 14 -3.50 -37.92 17.41
C PHE A 14 -4.52 -37.94 16.26
N THR A 15 -5.07 -39.12 15.93
CA THR A 15 -6.07 -39.24 14.85
C THR A 15 -7.37 -38.54 15.18
N ALA A 16 -7.86 -38.66 16.42
CA ALA A 16 -9.04 -37.92 16.88
C ALA A 16 -8.83 -36.41 16.82
N GLY A 17 -7.64 -35.92 17.20
CA GLY A 17 -7.27 -34.51 17.10
C GLY A 17 -7.26 -33.98 15.67
N CYS A 18 -6.69 -34.75 14.72
CA CYS A 18 -6.68 -34.37 13.30
C CYS A 18 -8.10 -34.31 12.70
N ILE A 19 -8.97 -35.26 13.06
CA ILE A 19 -10.37 -35.25 12.61
C ILE A 19 -11.11 -34.03 13.16
N ALA A 20 -10.92 -33.71 14.45
CA ALA A 20 -11.53 -32.52 15.05
C ALA A 20 -11.08 -31.22 14.37
N LEU A 21 -9.79 -31.09 14.03
CA LEU A 21 -9.27 -29.93 13.31
C LEU A 21 -9.83 -29.85 11.88
N ALA A 22 -9.92 -30.97 11.18
CA ALA A 22 -10.50 -31.03 9.83
C ALA A 22 -11.98 -30.61 9.84
N LEU A 23 -12.75 -31.05 10.83
CA LEU A 23 -14.14 -30.62 11.01
C LEU A 23 -14.25 -29.14 11.36
N LEU A 24 -13.36 -28.63 12.22
CA LEU A 24 -13.31 -27.20 12.52
C LEU A 24 -13.03 -26.37 11.26
N LEU A 25 -12.11 -26.80 10.39
CA LEU A 25 -11.79 -26.10 9.14
C LEU A 25 -12.91 -26.21 8.10
N ALA A 26 -13.59 -27.36 8.01
CA ALA A 26 -14.67 -27.59 7.05
C ALA A 26 -15.97 -26.87 7.44
N TYR A 27 -16.23 -26.74 8.73
CA TYR A 27 -17.45 -26.12 9.28
C TYR A 27 -17.20 -24.78 9.96
N ALA A 28 -15.96 -24.27 9.97
CA ALA A 28 -15.68 -22.92 10.42
C ALA A 28 -16.56 -21.98 9.57
N PRO A 29 -17.36 -21.11 10.22
CA PRO A 29 -18.04 -20.06 9.49
C PRO A 29 -16.96 -19.31 8.72
N ALA A 30 -17.20 -19.06 7.43
CA ALA A 30 -16.32 -18.27 6.59
C ALA A 30 -16.23 -16.88 7.24
N GLY A 31 -15.26 -16.72 8.15
CA GLY A 31 -14.91 -15.43 8.71
C GLY A 31 -14.66 -14.54 7.53
N GLU A 32 -15.52 -13.54 7.41
CA GLU A 32 -15.50 -12.49 6.39
C GLU A 32 -14.06 -12.23 5.95
N SER A 33 -13.74 -12.72 4.75
CA SER A 33 -12.43 -12.51 4.17
C SER A 33 -12.17 -11.02 4.20
N ALA A 34 -11.10 -10.60 4.90
CA ALA A 34 -10.70 -9.20 5.01
C ALA A 34 -10.92 -8.53 3.66
N PRO A 35 -11.64 -7.39 3.60
CA PRO A 35 -12.04 -6.79 2.34
C PRO A 35 -10.77 -6.65 1.51
N LYS A 36 -10.71 -7.39 0.40
CA LYS A 36 -9.70 -7.15 -0.63
C LYS A 36 -9.70 -5.65 -0.80
N TYR A 37 -8.58 -5.00 -0.50
CA TYR A 37 -8.38 -3.59 -0.78
C TYR A 37 -8.88 -3.38 -2.21
N VAL A 38 -10.09 -2.82 -2.33
CA VAL A 38 -10.61 -2.43 -3.61
C VAL A 38 -9.58 -1.43 -4.07
N LYS A 39 -8.84 -1.80 -5.11
CA LYS A 39 -7.91 -0.90 -5.75
C LYS A 39 -8.79 0.23 -6.27
N GLY A 40 -8.96 1.26 -5.44
CA GLY A 40 -9.60 2.49 -5.84
C GLY A 40 -8.86 3.01 -7.07
N PRO A 41 -9.50 3.88 -7.88
CA PRO A 41 -8.82 4.50 -9.01
C PRO A 41 -7.45 4.97 -8.51
N ALA A 42 -6.40 4.57 -9.24
CA ALA A 42 -5.03 4.93 -8.88
C ALA A 42 -5.04 6.43 -8.53
N PRO A 43 -4.50 6.83 -7.36
CA PRO A 43 -4.47 8.24 -7.00
C PRO A 43 -3.94 8.98 -8.21
N GLN A 44 -4.70 9.94 -8.73
CA GLN A 44 -4.21 10.83 -9.76
C GLN A 44 -2.88 11.32 -9.22
N THR A 45 -1.78 10.98 -9.89
CA THR A 45 -0.43 11.31 -9.41
C THR A 45 -0.30 12.82 -9.51
N LEU A 46 -0.84 13.53 -8.51
CA LEU A 46 -0.54 14.92 -8.23
C LEU A 46 0.97 14.95 -8.08
N GLN A 47 1.63 15.55 -9.07
CA GLN A 47 3.07 15.63 -9.05
C GLN A 47 3.45 16.39 -7.78
N PRO A 48 4.37 15.85 -6.97
CA PRO A 48 4.72 16.49 -5.72
C PRO A 48 5.21 17.91 -5.97
N THR A 49 4.85 18.83 -5.08
CA THR A 49 5.42 20.18 -5.06
C THR A 49 6.94 20.07 -5.06
N ARG A 50 7.58 20.65 -6.06
CA ARG A 50 9.03 20.52 -6.26
C ARG A 50 9.65 21.84 -6.69
N ILE A 51 10.94 21.94 -6.41
CA ILE A 51 11.78 23.05 -6.87
C ILE A 51 12.79 22.47 -7.86
N ALA A 52 12.86 23.03 -9.06
CA ALA A 52 13.90 22.67 -10.03
C ALA A 52 14.92 23.80 -10.12
N ILE A 53 16.20 23.44 -10.13
CA ILE A 53 17.30 24.38 -10.29
C ILE A 53 17.81 24.24 -11.73
N ASP A 54 17.70 25.32 -12.48
CA ASP A 54 18.20 25.46 -13.83
C ASP A 54 19.56 26.14 -13.77
N ASN A 55 20.62 25.33 -13.77
CA ASN A 55 21.99 25.81 -13.65
C ASN A 55 22.46 26.60 -14.90
N GLU A 56 21.86 26.35 -16.06
CA GLU A 56 22.22 27.04 -17.30
C GLU A 56 21.56 28.41 -17.37
N ALA A 57 20.28 28.49 -17.02
CA ALA A 57 19.55 29.76 -16.96
C ALA A 57 19.82 30.56 -15.67
N HIS A 58 20.61 30.01 -14.74
CA HIS A 58 20.81 30.55 -13.39
C HIS A 58 19.47 30.87 -12.69
N ALA A 59 18.51 29.95 -12.79
CA ALA A 59 17.15 30.16 -12.32
C ALA A 59 16.65 29.03 -11.43
N ILE A 60 15.73 29.36 -10.52
CA ILE A 60 15.05 28.42 -9.64
C ILE A 60 13.56 28.46 -9.99
N ARG A 61 12.98 27.31 -10.34
CA ARG A 61 11.58 27.15 -10.75
C ARG A 61 10.80 26.42 -9.67
N PHE A 62 9.63 26.93 -9.33
CA PHE A 62 8.73 26.35 -8.34
C PHE A 62 7.56 25.69 -9.04
N PHE A 63 7.31 24.42 -8.74
CA PHE A 63 6.23 23.65 -9.31
C PHE A 63 5.27 23.18 -8.23
N VAL A 64 3.97 23.34 -8.48
CA VAL A 64 2.87 22.76 -7.68
C VAL A 64 2.01 21.95 -8.65
N ASP A 65 1.72 20.69 -8.31
CA ASP A 65 0.94 19.77 -9.16
C ASP A 65 1.48 19.64 -10.60
N GLY A 66 2.79 19.86 -10.77
CA GLY A 66 3.46 19.81 -12.07
C GLY A 66 3.35 21.09 -12.90
N LYS A 67 2.64 22.12 -12.43
CA LYS A 67 2.60 23.46 -13.04
C LYS A 67 3.65 24.36 -12.43
N GLN A 68 4.37 25.12 -13.26
CA GLN A 68 5.26 26.17 -12.77
C GLN A 68 4.40 27.31 -12.22
N VAL A 69 4.62 27.67 -10.96
CA VAL A 69 3.88 28.75 -10.28
C VAL A 69 4.76 29.95 -9.98
N ALA A 70 6.08 29.77 -10.01
CA ALA A 70 7.01 30.87 -9.86
C ALA A 70 8.37 30.55 -10.46
N LEU A 71 9.10 31.61 -10.80
CA LEU A 71 10.45 31.62 -11.31
C LEU A 71 11.27 32.66 -10.56
N LEU A 72 12.42 32.26 -10.03
CA LEU A 72 13.42 33.15 -9.48
C LEU A 72 14.63 33.14 -10.41
N ASP A 73 14.90 34.28 -11.04
CA ASP A 73 16.06 34.48 -11.91
C ASP A 73 16.85 35.73 -11.49
N ALA A 74 17.89 36.09 -12.23
CA ALA A 74 18.72 37.26 -11.94
C ALA A 74 17.94 38.60 -11.96
N SER A 75 16.76 38.64 -12.59
CA SER A 75 15.87 39.80 -12.60
C SER A 75 14.97 39.86 -11.36
N GLY A 76 14.99 38.83 -10.52
CA GLY A 76 14.20 38.71 -9.30
C GLY A 76 13.15 37.61 -9.36
N PHE A 77 12.23 37.64 -8.39
CA PHE A 77 11.14 36.67 -8.27
C PHE A 77 9.95 37.08 -9.15
N LYS A 78 9.46 36.13 -9.94
CA LYS A 78 8.31 36.26 -10.84
C LYS A 78 7.30 35.19 -10.47
N GLU A 79 6.09 35.62 -10.16
CA GLU A 79 4.96 34.71 -9.95
C GLU A 79 4.32 34.43 -11.31
N GLU A 80 4.19 33.14 -11.65
CA GLU A 80 3.39 32.72 -12.79
C GLU A 80 2.02 32.32 -12.25
N GLU A 81 1.05 33.20 -12.45
CA GLU A 81 -0.34 32.96 -12.09
C GLU A 81 -0.77 31.64 -12.72
N ALA A 82 -0.99 30.63 -11.89
CA ALA A 82 -1.37 29.30 -12.31
C ALA A 82 -2.68 29.43 -13.08
N THR A 83 -2.60 29.44 -14.42
CA THR A 83 -3.80 29.56 -15.26
C THR A 83 -4.66 28.33 -14.93
N GLU A 84 -5.71 28.59 -14.18
CA GLU A 84 -6.75 27.65 -13.83
C GLU A 84 -7.50 27.35 -15.13
N SER A 85 -7.00 26.37 -15.87
CA SER A 85 -7.69 25.84 -17.04
C SER A 85 -8.88 25.01 -16.56
N THR A 86 -9.94 25.70 -16.13
CA THR A 86 -11.27 25.15 -15.97
C THR A 86 -11.78 24.74 -17.36
N LYS A 87 -11.90 23.45 -17.62
CA LYS A 87 -12.78 22.91 -18.65
C LYS A 87 -13.39 21.61 -18.21
#